data_AF-A0A4S5EQN4-F1
#
_entry.id   AF-A0A4S5EQN4-F1
#
_cell.length_a   1.000
_cell.length_b   1.000
_cell.length_c   1.000
_cell.angle_alpha   90.00
_cell.angle_beta   90.00
_cell.angle_gamma   90.00
#
_symmetry.space_group_name_H-M   'P 1'
#
loop_
_entity.id
_entity.type
_entity.pdbx_description
1 polymer ?
#
loop_
_entity_poly.entity_id
_entity_poly.type
_entity_poly.pdbx_seq_one_letter_code
_entity_poly.pdbx_strand_id
1 'polypeptide(L)'
;MLRPTPGELLEGLRRELRDEVLPAVPAGFAARQLRAAIHVLGKLADTWDVQHHYLETDNIDLEVTLVDLTLLAGVERMKQPPRLQSAPGVTDPGLSDLIVRNESLQSELELLQNEHRAAGHQHEEFGRVLFELHRRRTNRAAAAAGVGHDR
;
A
#
# COMPACT_ATOMS: atom_id res chain seq x y z
N MET A 1 9.86 24.97 6.43
CA MET A 1 10.66 23.80 6.80
C MET A 1 9.80 22.57 6.52
N LEU A 2 10.23 21.70 5.61
CA LEU A 2 9.57 20.42 5.37
C LEU A 2 9.77 19.55 6.63
N ARG A 3 8.70 18.98 7.16
CA ARG A 3 8.80 17.99 8.25
C ARG A 3 9.37 16.71 7.65
N PRO A 4 10.38 16.08 8.28
CA PRO A 4 10.95 14.84 7.78
C PRO A 4 9.90 13.73 7.78
N THR A 5 9.98 12.82 6.81
CA THR A 5 9.10 11.65 6.77
C THR A 5 9.46 10.67 7.90
N PRO A 6 8.56 9.78 8.33
CA PRO A 6 8.90 8.73 9.28
C PRO A 6 10.06 7.83 8.79
N GLY A 7 10.15 7.53 7.49
CA GLY A 7 11.30 6.83 6.91
C GLY A 7 12.62 7.57 7.10
N GLU A 8 12.63 8.89 6.88
CA GLU A 8 13.82 9.74 7.12
C GLU A 8 14.21 9.79 8.60
N LEU A 9 13.24 9.80 9.52
CA LEU A 9 13.48 9.74 10.96
C LEU A 9 14.07 8.39 11.38
N LEU A 10 13.55 7.28 10.85
CA LEU A 10 14.06 5.93 11.13
C LEU A 10 15.48 5.75 10.58
N GLU A 11 15.77 6.30 9.40
CA GLU A 11 17.13 6.29 8.83
C GLU A 11 18.10 7.13 9.66
N GLY A 12 17.66 8.30 10.14
CA GLY A 12 18.42 9.14 11.08
C GLY A 12 18.78 8.39 12.35
N LEU A 13 17.78 7.75 12.99
CA LEU A 13 17.98 6.93 14.18
C LEU A 13 18.91 5.74 13.92
N ARG A 14 18.74 5.05 12.80
CA ARG A 14 19.62 3.95 12.39
C ARG A 14 21.08 4.40 12.31
N ARG A 15 21.32 5.56 11.69
CA ARG A 15 22.65 6.13 11.52
C ARG A 15 23.29 6.45 12.88
N GLU A 16 22.58 7.15 13.76
CA GLU A 16 23.09 7.48 15.10
C GLU A 16 23.38 6.21 15.94
N LEU A 17 22.48 5.22 15.90
CA LEU A 17 22.70 3.95 16.60
C LEU A 17 23.92 3.18 16.06
N ARG A 18 24.16 3.23 14.75
CA ARG A 18 25.29 2.55 14.10
C ARG A 18 26.61 3.28 14.35
N ASP A 19 26.61 4.59 14.25
CA ASP A 19 27.82 5.41 14.19
C ASP A 19 28.28 5.85 15.58
N GLU A 20 27.37 6.05 16.54
CA GLU A 20 27.68 6.53 17.89
C GLU A 20 27.48 5.47 18.97
N VAL A 21 26.38 4.72 18.93
CA VAL A 21 26.02 3.80 20.03
C VAL A 21 26.71 2.44 19.89
N LEU A 22 26.64 1.80 18.72
CA LEU A 22 27.22 0.47 18.50
C LEU A 22 28.72 0.39 18.81
N PRO A 23 29.56 1.38 18.46
CA PRO A 23 30.98 1.36 18.80
C PRO A 23 31.26 1.45 20.31
N ALA A 24 30.34 2.06 21.07
CA ALA A 24 30.45 2.18 22.53
C ALA A 24 30.00 0.91 23.28
N VAL A 25 29.33 -0.03 22.60
CA VAL A 25 28.85 -1.28 23.22
C VAL A 25 29.95 -2.35 23.23
N PRO A 26 30.28 -2.95 24.38
CA PRO A 26 31.24 -4.03 24.46
C PRO A 26 30.90 -5.20 23.53
N ALA A 27 31.93 -5.79 22.93
CA ALA A 27 31.76 -6.94 22.05
C ALA A 27 31.10 -8.10 22.82
N GLY A 28 30.00 -8.63 22.29
CA GLY A 28 29.25 -9.68 22.96
C GLY A 28 27.83 -9.82 22.43
N PHE A 29 26.97 -10.45 23.23
CA PHE A 29 25.58 -10.70 22.89
C PHE A 29 24.81 -9.38 22.64
N ALA A 30 25.00 -8.37 23.48
CA ALA A 30 24.36 -7.06 23.35
C ALA A 30 24.72 -6.37 22.02
N ALA A 31 26.00 -6.37 21.62
CA ALA A 31 26.43 -5.82 20.34
C ALA A 31 25.81 -6.57 19.14
N ARG A 32 25.61 -7.89 19.23
CA ARG A 32 24.95 -8.68 18.18
C ARG A 32 23.45 -8.34 18.07
N GLN A 33 22.76 -8.23 19.20
CA GLN A 33 21.35 -7.83 19.23
C GLN A 33 21.17 -6.41 18.69
N LEU A 34 22.06 -5.48 19.05
CA LEU A 34 22.02 -4.12 18.52
C LEU A 34 22.25 -4.08 16.99
N ARG A 35 23.18 -4.88 16.46
CA ARG A 35 23.35 -5.00 14.99
C ARG A 35 22.10 -5.55 14.31
N ALA A 36 21.46 -6.57 14.91
CA ALA A 36 20.22 -7.11 14.38
C ALA A 36 19.08 -6.07 14.40
N ALA A 37 18.95 -5.32 15.49
CA ALA A 37 17.98 -4.23 15.60
C ALA A 37 18.23 -3.11 14.56
N ILE A 38 19.49 -2.68 14.39
CA ILE A 38 19.89 -1.72 13.35
C ILE A 38 19.54 -2.24 11.95
N HIS A 39 19.76 -3.53 11.70
CA HIS A 39 19.40 -4.15 10.42
C HIS A 39 17.89 -4.12 10.18
N VAL A 40 17.08 -4.51 11.17
CA VAL A 40 15.61 -4.47 11.08
C VAL A 40 15.11 -3.04 10.91
N LEU A 41 15.67 -2.07 11.64
CA LEU A 41 15.37 -0.64 11.48
C LEU A 41 15.68 -0.15 10.07
N GLY A 42 16.79 -0.60 9.46
CA GLY A 42 17.09 -0.29 8.07
C GLY A 42 16.04 -0.81 7.10
N LYS A 43 15.64 -2.09 7.26
CA LYS A 43 14.57 -2.67 6.43
C LYS A 43 13.23 -1.95 6.62
N LEU A 44 12.95 -1.50 7.83
CA LEU A 44 11.74 -0.75 8.14
C LEU A 44 11.78 0.63 7.49
N ALA A 45 12.88 1.38 7.64
CA ALA A 45 13.06 2.69 7.01
C ALA A 45 12.92 2.62 5.49
N ASP A 46 13.50 1.60 4.85
CA ASP A 46 13.45 1.41 3.40
C ASP A 46 12.01 1.17 2.87
N THR A 47 11.14 0.59 3.69
CA THR A 47 9.80 0.15 3.26
C THR A 47 8.65 0.99 3.79
N TRP A 48 8.89 1.81 4.82
CA TRP A 48 7.84 2.55 5.53
C TRP A 48 7.04 3.50 4.62
N ASP A 49 7.74 4.39 3.93
CA ASP A 49 7.10 5.40 3.07
C ASP A 49 6.59 4.78 1.76
N VAL A 50 7.22 3.70 1.29
CA VAL A 50 6.82 2.96 0.07
C VAL A 50 5.44 2.34 0.21
N GLN A 51 5.11 1.79 1.38
CA GLN A 51 3.80 1.15 1.63
C GLN A 51 2.65 2.16 1.63
N HIS A 52 2.86 3.36 2.18
CA HIS A 52 1.87 4.43 2.19
C HIS A 52 1.56 4.89 0.76
N HIS A 53 2.61 5.21 -0.01
CA HIS A 53 2.46 5.66 -1.38
C HIS A 53 1.83 4.59 -2.29
N TYR A 54 2.14 3.32 -2.05
CA TYR A 54 1.52 2.20 -2.76
C TYR A 54 0.00 2.18 -2.55
N LEU A 55 -0.46 2.26 -1.30
CA LEU A 55 -1.87 2.23 -0.95
C LEU A 55 -2.61 3.47 -1.44
N GLU A 56 -2.01 4.65 -1.34
CA GLU A 56 -2.56 5.89 -1.90
C GLU A 56 -2.83 5.76 -3.40
N THR A 57 -1.84 5.26 -4.14
CA THR A 57 -1.96 5.12 -5.60
C THR A 57 -2.95 4.01 -5.98
N ASP A 58 -3.01 2.91 -5.21
CA ASP A 58 -4.00 1.84 -5.43
C ASP A 58 -5.43 2.35 -5.17
N ASN A 59 -5.62 3.16 -4.13
CA ASN A 59 -6.90 3.80 -3.84
C ASN A 59 -7.36 4.71 -4.97
N ILE A 60 -6.47 5.54 -5.52
CA ILE A 60 -6.76 6.42 -6.65
C ILE A 60 -7.14 5.61 -7.90
N ASP A 61 -6.39 4.56 -8.21
CA ASP A 61 -6.68 3.71 -9.37
C ASP A 61 -8.03 3.00 -9.24
N LEU A 62 -8.35 2.48 -8.06
CA LEU A 62 -9.63 1.84 -7.77
C LEU A 62 -10.79 2.84 -7.88
N GLU A 63 -10.62 4.06 -7.35
CA GLU A 63 -11.59 5.14 -7.46
C GLU A 63 -11.93 5.46 -8.91
N VAL A 64 -10.91 5.75 -9.73
CA VAL A 64 -11.08 6.07 -11.15
C VAL A 64 -11.74 4.90 -11.89
N THR A 65 -11.26 3.68 -11.63
CA THR A 65 -11.81 2.48 -12.27
C THR A 65 -13.28 2.27 -11.91
N LEU A 66 -13.66 2.47 -10.64
CA LEU A 66 -15.05 2.36 -10.22
C LEU A 66 -15.94 3.39 -10.91
N VAL A 67 -15.48 4.64 -11.06
CA VAL A 67 -16.21 5.65 -11.84
C VAL A 67 -16.45 5.17 -13.27
N ASP A 68 -15.40 4.74 -13.97
CA ASP A 68 -15.51 4.27 -15.36
C ASP A 68 -16.47 3.08 -15.48
N LEU A 69 -16.37 2.10 -14.59
CA LEU A 69 -17.21 0.90 -14.62
C LEU A 69 -18.69 1.21 -14.30
N THR A 70 -18.96 2.13 -13.36
CA THR A 70 -20.33 2.54 -13.04
C THR A 70 -20.99 3.28 -14.21
N LEU A 71 -20.22 4.13 -14.91
CA LEU A 71 -20.67 4.77 -16.15
C LEU A 71 -20.98 3.75 -17.24
N LEU A 72 -20.09 2.77 -17.46
CA LEU A 72 -20.29 1.72 -18.47
C LEU A 72 -21.46 0.78 -18.15
N ALA A 73 -21.69 0.51 -16.87
CA ALA A 73 -22.82 -0.30 -16.40
C ALA A 73 -24.14 0.49 -16.35
N GLY A 74 -24.10 1.82 -16.48
CA GLY A 74 -25.28 2.67 -16.37
C GLY A 74 -25.91 2.66 -14.98
N VAL A 75 -25.13 2.40 -13.93
CA VAL A 75 -25.58 2.33 -12.53
C VAL A 75 -25.00 3.48 -11.72
N GLU A 76 -25.74 3.94 -10.71
CA GLU A 76 -25.18 4.88 -9.75
C GLU A 76 -24.20 4.17 -8.82
N ARG A 77 -23.08 4.83 -8.52
CA ARG A 77 -22.09 4.30 -7.59
C ARG A 77 -22.63 4.34 -6.16
N MET A 78 -22.93 3.17 -5.60
CA MET A 78 -23.17 3.02 -4.17
C MET A 78 -21.82 2.97 -3.43
N LYS A 79 -21.38 4.11 -2.90
CA LYS A 79 -20.21 4.14 -2.01
C LYS A 79 -20.50 3.32 -0.76
N GLN A 80 -19.70 2.29 -0.51
CA GLN A 80 -19.79 1.60 0.77
C GLN A 80 -19.19 2.51 1.84
N PRO A 81 -19.88 2.68 2.99
CA PRO A 81 -19.27 3.37 4.10
C PRO A 81 -18.03 2.58 4.53
N PRO A 82 -16.87 3.23 4.74
CA PRO A 82 -15.70 2.56 5.26
C PRO A 82 -16.07 1.89 6.60
N ARG A 83 -15.68 0.63 6.77
CA ARG A 83 -15.87 -0.06 8.05
C ARG A 83 -15.13 0.76 9.11
N LEU A 84 -15.81 1.15 10.19
CA LEU A 84 -15.27 1.97 11.28
C LEU A 84 -14.17 1.26 12.12
N GLN A 85 -13.61 0.16 11.63
CA GLN A 85 -12.62 -0.64 12.33
C GLN A 85 -11.24 -0.30 11.76
N SER A 86 -10.35 0.20 12.63
CA SER A 86 -8.94 0.36 12.29
C SER A 86 -8.35 -0.97 11.83
N ALA A 87 -7.43 -0.91 10.86
CA ALA A 87 -6.77 -2.10 10.36
C ALA A 87 -6.02 -2.80 11.53
N PRO A 88 -6.30 -4.08 11.80
CA PRO A 88 -5.74 -4.77 12.96
C PRO A 88 -4.21 -4.83 12.84
N GLY A 89 -3.52 -4.42 13.91
CA GLY A 89 -2.05 -4.42 13.96
C GLY A 89 -1.38 -3.19 13.34
N VAL A 90 -2.15 -2.20 12.86
CA VAL A 90 -1.63 -0.94 12.33
C VAL A 90 -1.79 0.16 13.37
N THR A 91 -0.68 0.72 13.83
CA THR A 91 -0.65 1.78 14.84
C THR A 91 -0.68 3.18 14.23
N ASP A 92 -0.30 3.32 12.96
CA ASP A 92 -0.37 4.59 12.23
C ASP A 92 -1.80 4.86 11.75
N PRO A 93 -2.46 5.95 12.19
CA PRO A 93 -3.82 6.25 11.78
C PRO A 93 -3.97 6.48 10.27
N GLY A 94 -2.98 7.13 9.64
CA GLY A 94 -3.03 7.41 8.20
C GLY A 94 -2.96 6.15 7.36
N LEU A 95 -2.06 5.23 7.70
CA LEU A 95 -1.96 3.92 7.08
C LEU A 95 -3.22 3.08 7.30
N SER A 96 -3.76 3.11 8.53
CA SER A 96 -5.02 2.44 8.84
C SER A 96 -6.16 2.96 7.96
N ASP A 97 -6.28 4.28 7.82
CA ASP A 97 -7.31 4.90 6.97
C ASP A 97 -7.13 4.51 5.49
N LEU A 98 -5.89 4.49 4.99
CA LEU A 98 -5.58 4.05 3.64
C LEU A 98 -5.97 2.58 3.38
N ILE A 99 -5.70 1.69 4.34
CA ILE A 99 -6.06 0.26 4.26
C ILE A 99 -7.58 0.10 4.27
N VAL A 100 -8.27 0.71 5.24
CA VAL A 100 -9.74 0.64 5.34
C VAL A 100 -10.40 1.18 4.08
N ARG A 101 -9.86 2.27 3.51
CA ARG A 101 -10.35 2.81 2.23
C ARG A 101 -10.14 1.83 1.10
N ASN A 102 -8.97 1.22 1.01
CA ASN A 102 -8.65 0.24 -0.02
C ASN A 102 -9.59 -0.97 0.02
N GLU A 103 -9.82 -1.54 1.20
CA GLU A 103 -10.74 -2.66 1.40
C GLU A 103 -12.18 -2.32 0.99
N SER A 104 -12.64 -1.11 1.34
CA SER A 104 -13.96 -0.61 0.93
C SER A 104 -14.08 -0.53 -0.59
N LEU A 105 -13.06 0.00 -1.27
CA LEU A 105 -13.06 0.13 -2.73
C LEU A 105 -12.99 -1.23 -3.44
N GLN A 106 -12.23 -2.17 -2.91
CA GLN A 106 -12.20 -3.54 -3.42
C GLN A 106 -13.56 -4.22 -3.27
N SER A 107 -14.24 -4.01 -2.14
CA SER A 107 -15.59 -4.54 -1.89
C SER A 107 -16.63 -3.94 -2.85
N GLU A 108 -16.56 -2.63 -3.11
CA GLU A 108 -17.39 -1.96 -4.14
C GLU A 108 -17.16 -2.57 -5.53
N LEU A 109 -15.88 -2.78 -5.89
CA LEU A 109 -15.52 -3.34 -7.20
C LEU A 109 -16.02 -4.77 -7.36
N GLU A 110 -15.88 -5.61 -6.33
CA GLU A 110 -16.36 -6.98 -6.34
C GLU A 110 -17.89 -7.04 -6.50
N LEU A 111 -18.62 -6.19 -5.77
CA LEU A 111 -20.07 -6.10 -5.88
C LEU A 111 -20.49 -5.74 -7.31
N LEU A 112 -19.91 -4.68 -7.88
CA LEU A 112 -20.23 -4.22 -9.24
C LEU A 112 -19.91 -5.30 -10.28
N GLN A 113 -18.80 -6.02 -10.14
CA GLN A 113 -18.47 -7.12 -11.04
C GLN A 113 -19.49 -8.27 -10.95
N ASN A 114 -19.94 -8.60 -9.74
CA ASN A 114 -20.92 -9.66 -9.52
C ASN A 114 -22.28 -9.28 -10.11
N GLU A 115 -22.72 -8.05 -9.91
CA GLU A 115 -23.96 -7.51 -10.51
C GLU A 115 -23.89 -7.48 -12.04
N HIS A 116 -22.78 -6.99 -12.60
CA HIS A 116 -22.58 -6.96 -14.05
C HIS A 116 -22.57 -8.37 -14.67
N ARG A 117 -21.93 -9.35 -14.01
CA ARG A 117 -21.97 -10.76 -14.46
C ARG A 117 -23.37 -11.33 -14.36
N ALA A 118 -24.11 -11.05 -13.29
CA ALA A 118 -25.48 -11.52 -13.10
C ALA A 118 -26.45 -10.95 -14.15
N ALA A 119 -26.21 -9.71 -14.61
CA ALA A 119 -26.97 -9.10 -15.69
C ALA A 119 -26.69 -9.70 -17.08
N GLY A 120 -25.64 -10.54 -17.22
CA GLY A 120 -25.33 -11.24 -18.46
C GLY A 120 -24.79 -10.36 -19.59
N HIS A 121 -24.40 -9.12 -19.30
CA HIS A 121 -23.86 -8.20 -20.30
C HIS A 121 -22.39 -8.56 -20.61
N GLN A 122 -22.11 -8.90 -21.87
CA GLN A 122 -20.74 -8.94 -22.38
C GLN A 122 -20.36 -7.54 -22.88
N HIS A 123 -19.88 -6.69 -21.98
CA HIS A 123 -19.26 -5.41 -22.36
C HIS A 123 -17.75 -5.60 -22.48
N GLU A 124 -17.25 -5.63 -23.73
CA GLU A 124 -15.81 -5.69 -24.00
C GLU A 124 -15.05 -4.55 -23.31
N GLU A 125 -15.64 -3.35 -23.28
CA GLU A 125 -15.04 -2.16 -22.67
C GLU A 125 -14.91 -2.30 -21.14
N PHE A 126 -15.93 -2.88 -20.49
CA PHE A 126 -15.89 -3.22 -19.06
C PHE A 126 -14.73 -4.19 -18.75
N GLY A 127 -14.55 -5.21 -19.60
CA GLY A 127 -13.42 -6.13 -19.50
C GLY A 127 -12.06 -5.46 -19.70
N ARG A 128 -11.94 -4.52 -20.65
CA ARG A 128 -10.70 -3.75 -20.90
C ARG A 128 -10.32 -2.88 -19.71
N VAL A 129 -11.28 -2.19 -19.10
CA VAL A 129 -11.04 -1.34 -17.92
C VAL A 129 -10.53 -2.18 -16.74
N LEU A 130 -11.15 -3.34 -16.47
CA LEU A 130 -10.69 -4.27 -15.44
C LEU A 130 -9.29 -4.81 -15.71
N PHE A 131 -9.00 -5.15 -16.98
CA PHE A 131 -7.68 -5.61 -17.39
C PHE A 131 -6.60 -4.54 -17.15
N GLU A 132 -6.88 -3.28 -17.49
CA GLU A 132 -5.92 -2.19 -17.25
C GLU A 132 -5.69 -1.93 -15.76
N LEU A 133 -6.74 -2.00 -14.92
CA LEU A 133 -6.56 -1.95 -13.47
C LEU A 133 -5.64 -3.09 -13.00
N HIS A 134 -5.90 -4.33 -13.43
CA HIS A 134 -5.06 -5.47 -13.06
C HIS A 134 -3.59 -5.28 -13.50
N ARG A 135 -3.38 -4.80 -14.74
CA ARG A 135 -2.04 -4.52 -15.26
C ARG A 135 -1.30 -3.47 -14.44
N ARG A 136 -1.96 -2.37 -14.05
CA ARG A 136 -1.37 -1.33 -13.20
C ARG A 136 -0.97 -1.89 -11.82
N ARG A 137 -1.84 -2.67 -11.18
CA ARG A 137 -1.57 -3.29 -9.87
C ARG A 137 -0.41 -4.28 -9.94
N THR A 138 -0.37 -5.15 -10.95
CA THR A 138 0.70 -6.13 -11.12
C THR A 138 2.05 -5.46 -11.40
N ASN A 139 2.09 -4.45 -12.26
CA ASN A 139 3.32 -3.69 -12.52
C ASN A 139 3.84 -3.00 -11.25
N ARG A 140 2.95 -2.44 -10.43
CA ARG A 140 3.32 -1.78 -9.19
C ARG A 140 3.81 -2.77 -8.13
N ALA A 141 3.16 -3.92 -8.01
CA ALA A 141 3.62 -5.00 -7.13
C ALA A 141 5.00 -5.52 -7.54
N ALA A 142 5.26 -5.69 -8.84
CA ALA A 142 6.57 -6.08 -9.36
C ALA A 142 7.65 -5.02 -9.09
N ALA A 143 7.33 -3.73 -9.23
CA ALA A 143 8.23 -2.64 -8.89
C ALA A 143 8.54 -2.60 -7.38
N ALA A 144 7.52 -2.74 -6.53
CA ALA A 144 7.68 -2.77 -5.07
C ALA A 144 8.49 -3.99 -4.59
N ALA A 145 8.38 -5.13 -5.28
CA ALA A 145 9.16 -6.33 -5.00
C ALA A 145 10.61 -6.25 -5.54
N GLY A 146 10.98 -5.18 -6.26
CA GLY A 146 12.31 -5.04 -6.87
C GLY A 146 12.56 -5.95 -8.08
N VAL A 147 11.49 -6.56 -8.64
CA VAL A 147 11.57 -7.50 -9.77
C VAL A 147 11.45 -6.78 -11.12
N GLY A 148 11.22 -5.46 -11.12
CA GLY A 148 10.96 -4.66 -12.31
C GLY A 148 12.16 -4.29 -13.20
N HIS A 149 13.36 -4.83 -12.97
CA HIS A 149 14.60 -4.44 -13.67
C HIS A 149 15.32 -5.60 -14.39
N ASP A 150 14.58 -6.60 -14.88
CA ASP A 150 15.11 -7.59 -15.82
C ASP A 150 14.36 -7.50 -17.17
N ARG A 151 14.64 -6.44 -17.95
CA ARG A 151 14.47 -6.43 -19.41
C ARG A 151 15.45 -5.46 -20.07
#